data_AF-A0A955SKP5-F1
#
_entry.id   AF-A0A955SKP5-F1
#
_cell.length_a   1.000
_cell.length_b   1.000
_cell.length_c   1.000
_cell.angle_alpha   90.00
_cell.angle_beta   90.00
_cell.angle_gamma   90.00
#
_symmetry.space_group_name_H-M   'P 1'
#
loop_
_entity.id
_entity.type
_entity.pdbx_description
1 polymer ?
#
loop_
_entity_poly.entity_id
_entity_poly.type
_entity_poly.pdbx_seq_one_letter_code
_entity_poly.pdbx_strand_id
1 'polypeptide(L)'
;MVEDFPNPAQLIEPKYSSHDRRKKFILPCDLSPAAPEISGDLQLGISKWVQEAEIPDLSQVIFPDSKLTNHLVDNRSLALIHSFMSIADPTGLARSLLWLHMFFIEDDDLPKLKASLIQDNCFIRDLIAETHFGLTAKVECDCYISPRDVIFQNWKSEIEPQIALNVVSGGILESICLCKCVCEVTARSTEHGERHFTLPSKILRNGLGIVSGDGTQYFDSQDNIVAINAEAGSGFKDSQDNLYVDHQKLLEFTNAKNKVPIWLVRFDRQQSTKAFSTIGRVNPEISNYYLFYLDDDTLSKFSFDPEFRW
;
A
#
# COMPACT_ATOMS: atom_id res chain seq x y z
N MET A 1 -40.72 -12.08 11.57
CA MET A 1 -39.71 -11.05 11.28
C MET A 1 -38.77 -11.04 12.47
N VAL A 2 -37.55 -11.54 12.30
CA VAL A 2 -36.50 -11.32 13.30
C VAL A 2 -36.05 -9.89 13.04
N GLU A 3 -36.26 -9.01 14.01
CA GLU A 3 -35.73 -7.66 13.95
C GLU A 3 -34.20 -7.78 13.92
N ASP A 4 -33.56 -7.19 12.89
CA ASP A 4 -32.11 -7.04 12.82
C ASP A 4 -31.68 -6.11 13.96
N PHE A 5 -31.46 -6.68 15.14
CA PHE A 5 -30.85 -5.95 16.25
C PHE A 5 -29.41 -5.61 15.83
N PRO A 6 -29.05 -4.31 15.72
CA PRO A 6 -27.67 -3.95 15.47
C PRO A 6 -26.79 -4.52 16.59
N ASN A 7 -25.61 -5.01 16.22
CA ASN A 7 -24.64 -5.52 17.20
C ASN A 7 -24.45 -4.46 18.31
N PRO A 8 -24.64 -4.80 19.61
CA PRO A 8 -24.52 -3.83 20.69
C PRO A 8 -23.18 -3.09 20.73
N ALA A 9 -22.11 -3.69 20.20
CA ALA A 9 -20.81 -3.04 20.03
C ALA A 9 -20.84 -1.89 19.00
N GLN A 10 -21.73 -1.95 18.01
CA GLN A 10 -21.95 -0.88 17.02
C GLN A 10 -22.82 0.26 17.58
N LEU A 11 -23.58 0.03 18.65
CA LEU A 11 -24.36 1.07 19.34
C LEU A 11 -23.49 1.95 20.25
N ILE A 12 -22.31 1.45 20.63
CA ILE A 12 -21.27 2.24 21.30
C ILE A 12 -20.38 2.80 20.19
N GLU A 13 -20.82 3.87 19.54
CA GLU A 13 -20.04 4.52 18.50
C GLU A 13 -18.65 4.88 19.05
N PRO A 14 -17.55 4.37 18.45
CA PRO A 14 -16.34 5.15 18.45
C PRO A 14 -16.71 6.48 17.81
N LYS A 15 -16.47 7.61 18.49
CA LYS A 15 -16.19 8.83 17.76
C LYS A 15 -14.98 8.52 16.89
N TYR A 16 -15.19 8.01 15.68
CA TYR A 16 -14.20 8.08 14.63
C TYR A 16 -13.85 9.55 14.59
N SER A 17 -12.61 9.89 14.94
CA SER A 17 -12.23 11.28 15.14
C SER A 17 -12.76 12.08 13.93
N SER A 18 -13.70 12.99 14.20
CA SER A 18 -14.36 13.82 13.20
C SER A 18 -13.42 14.92 12.70
N HIS A 19 -12.12 14.61 12.62
CA HIS A 19 -11.08 15.51 12.19
C HIS A 19 -11.12 15.56 10.67
N ASP A 20 -11.94 16.50 10.20
CA ASP A 20 -11.80 17.27 8.96
C ASP A 20 -10.91 16.59 7.90
N ARG A 21 -11.57 15.92 6.94
CA ARG A 21 -10.96 15.04 5.92
C ARG A 21 -10.13 15.77 4.87
N ARG A 22 -9.13 16.54 5.30
CA ARG A 22 -8.01 17.03 4.49
C ARG A 22 -6.74 17.07 5.34
N LYS A 23 -6.24 15.89 5.74
CA LYS A 23 -4.90 15.80 6.32
C LYS A 23 -3.86 16.15 5.26
N LYS A 24 -2.68 16.57 5.70
CA LYS A 24 -1.58 17.01 4.85
C LYS A 24 -1.08 15.82 4.00
N PHE A 25 -0.91 16.04 2.70
CA PHE A 25 -0.24 15.06 1.83
C PHE A 25 1.19 14.81 2.31
N ILE A 26 1.62 13.55 2.21
CA ILE A 26 2.98 13.11 2.56
C ILE A 26 3.60 12.64 1.25
N LEU A 27 4.28 13.57 0.59
CA LEU A 27 4.95 13.35 -0.69
C LEU A 27 6.47 13.52 -0.48
N PRO A 28 7.21 12.44 -0.21
CA PRO A 28 8.65 12.51 0.00
C PRO A 28 9.44 12.90 -1.24
N CYS A 29 8.87 12.64 -2.41
CA CYS A 29 9.43 12.98 -3.72
C CYS A 29 8.31 13.49 -4.65
N ASP A 30 8.70 14.11 -5.76
CA ASP A 30 7.76 14.60 -6.77
C ASP A 30 7.25 13.43 -7.62
N LEU A 31 6.09 12.88 -7.23
CA LEU A 31 5.47 11.76 -7.91
C LEU A 31 4.87 12.15 -9.26
N SER A 32 4.49 13.41 -9.48
CA SER A 32 3.82 13.86 -10.70
C SER A 32 4.38 15.21 -11.16
N PRO A 33 5.60 15.21 -11.71
CA PRO A 33 6.25 16.44 -12.14
C PRO A 33 5.43 17.13 -13.22
N ALA A 34 5.53 18.46 -13.27
CA ALA A 34 4.80 19.28 -14.25
C ALA A 34 4.99 18.74 -15.67
N ALA A 35 3.88 18.52 -16.37
CA ALA A 35 3.96 18.32 -17.81
C ALA A 35 4.61 19.55 -18.44
N PRO A 36 5.64 19.39 -19.31
CA PRO A 36 6.26 20.53 -19.98
C PRO A 36 5.19 21.32 -20.73
N GLU A 37 5.36 22.66 -20.85
CA GLU A 37 4.44 23.48 -21.64
C GLU A 37 4.27 22.85 -23.02
N ILE A 38 3.08 22.30 -23.27
CA ILE A 38 2.82 21.58 -24.51
C ILE A 38 2.54 22.63 -25.59
N SER A 39 3.60 23.20 -26.16
CA SER A 39 3.51 24.07 -27.32
C SER A 39 3.21 23.20 -28.56
N GLY A 40 1.93 23.02 -28.88
CA GLY A 40 1.49 22.24 -30.04
C GLY A 40 0.41 21.22 -29.72
N ASP A 41 0.55 20.01 -30.25
CA ASP A 41 -0.42 18.92 -30.08
C ASP A 41 -0.43 18.42 -28.62
N LEU A 42 -1.52 18.71 -27.91
CA LEU A 42 -1.72 18.33 -26.51
C LEU A 42 -1.66 16.81 -26.31
N GLN A 43 -2.13 16.02 -27.28
CA GLN A 43 -2.10 14.57 -27.19
C GLN A 43 -0.66 14.07 -27.23
N LEU A 44 0.15 14.60 -28.16
CA LEU A 44 1.56 14.23 -28.27
C LEU A 44 2.34 14.59 -27.01
N GLY A 45 2.09 15.78 -26.44
CA GLY A 45 2.75 16.20 -25.20
C GLY A 45 2.43 15.31 -24.00
N ILE A 46 1.16 14.89 -23.85
CA ILE A 46 0.76 13.96 -22.79
C ILE A 46 1.41 12.58 -23.02
N SER A 47 1.36 12.04 -24.24
CA SER A 47 2.01 10.76 -24.56
C SER A 47 3.50 10.79 -24.23
N LYS A 48 4.18 11.90 -24.60
CA LYS A 48 5.59 12.10 -24.30
C LYS A 48 5.86 12.16 -22.80
N TRP A 49 5.05 12.90 -22.04
CA TRP A 49 5.19 12.96 -20.59
C TRP A 49 5.01 11.59 -19.93
N VAL A 50 3.98 10.83 -20.34
CA VAL A 50 3.75 9.49 -19.81
C VAL A 50 4.95 8.59 -20.05
N GLN A 51 5.54 8.65 -21.24
CA GLN A 51 6.70 7.86 -21.67
C GLN A 51 8.03 8.27 -21.03
N GLU A 52 8.29 9.57 -20.92
CA GLU A 52 9.65 10.08 -20.70
C GLU A 52 9.86 10.74 -19.34
N ALA A 53 8.81 11.07 -18.58
CA ALA A 53 9.00 11.75 -17.30
C ALA A 53 9.89 10.94 -16.36
N GLU A 54 10.63 11.60 -15.48
CA GLU A 54 11.56 10.92 -14.56
C GLU A 54 10.80 10.19 -13.45
N ILE A 55 11.12 8.90 -13.24
CA ILE A 55 10.55 8.14 -12.13
C ILE A 55 11.35 8.49 -10.88
N PRO A 56 10.73 9.06 -9.84
CA PRO A 56 11.45 9.48 -8.65
C PRO A 56 11.99 8.28 -7.88
N ASP A 57 12.88 8.54 -6.93
CA ASP A 57 13.37 7.53 -6.01
C ASP A 57 12.26 7.10 -5.03
N LEU A 58 11.59 5.98 -5.35
CA LEU A 58 10.49 5.45 -4.56
C LEU A 58 10.93 4.88 -3.20
N SER A 59 12.23 4.73 -2.94
CA SER A 59 12.72 4.35 -1.60
C SER A 59 12.35 5.38 -0.53
N GLN A 60 12.29 6.66 -0.91
CA GLN A 60 11.88 7.77 -0.05
C GLN A 60 10.40 7.70 0.32
N VAL A 61 9.59 7.00 -0.48
CA VAL A 61 8.18 6.74 -0.17
C VAL A 61 8.05 5.65 0.89
N ILE A 62 8.85 4.59 0.79
CA ILE A 62 8.89 3.49 1.76
C ILE A 62 9.36 3.99 3.13
N PHE A 63 10.44 4.77 3.14
CA PHE A 63 11.02 5.34 4.35
C PHE A 63 11.05 6.88 4.26
N PRO A 64 9.92 7.57 4.52
CA PRO A 64 9.88 9.02 4.47
C PRO A 64 10.74 9.65 5.57
N ASP A 65 11.32 10.82 5.28
CA ASP A 65 12.00 11.62 6.31
C ASP A 65 11.02 11.94 7.45
N SER A 66 11.47 11.69 8.68
CA SER A 66 10.75 12.02 9.92
C SER A 66 10.13 13.42 9.94
N LYS A 67 10.77 14.43 9.32
CA LYS A 67 10.24 15.80 9.23
C LYS A 67 8.90 15.87 8.49
N LEU A 68 8.69 15.00 7.49
CA LEU A 68 7.44 14.92 6.74
C LEU A 68 6.35 14.25 7.57
N THR A 69 6.72 13.28 8.41
CA THR A 69 5.78 12.47 9.20
C THR A 69 5.66 12.92 10.67
N ASN A 70 6.41 13.92 11.12
CA ASN A 70 6.42 14.38 12.51
C ASN A 70 5.04 14.82 13.02
N HIS A 71 4.19 15.34 12.14
CA HIS A 71 2.82 15.71 12.47
C HIS A 71 1.89 14.49 12.68
N LEU A 72 2.32 13.29 12.29
CA LEU A 72 1.64 12.03 12.53
C LEU A 72 2.07 11.42 13.88
N VAL A 73 3.38 11.31 14.10
CA VAL A 73 4.01 10.75 15.29
C VAL A 73 5.33 11.47 15.54
N ASP A 74 5.52 12.03 16.73
CA ASP A 74 6.68 12.86 17.07
C ASP A 74 8.01 12.10 16.93
N ASN A 75 8.86 12.56 15.99
CA ASN A 75 10.26 12.15 15.82
C ASN A 75 10.49 10.63 15.75
N ARG A 76 9.55 9.87 15.16
CA ARG A 76 9.75 8.43 14.91
C ARG A 76 10.00 8.15 13.44
N SER A 77 10.89 7.18 13.20
CA SER A 77 11.09 6.62 11.88
C SER A 77 9.90 5.71 11.55
N LEU A 78 9.26 5.95 10.41
CA LEU A 78 8.12 5.20 9.95
C LEU A 78 8.48 4.43 8.68
N ALA A 79 7.92 3.23 8.55
CA ALA A 79 7.98 2.41 7.34
C ALA A 79 6.57 2.31 6.75
N LEU A 80 6.45 2.57 5.45
CA LEU A 80 5.18 2.42 4.73
C LEU A 80 4.95 0.95 4.41
N ILE A 81 3.80 0.40 4.82
CA ILE A 81 3.44 -1.01 4.54
C ILE A 81 2.33 -1.15 3.50
N HIS A 82 1.57 -0.08 3.28
CA HIS A 82 0.57 0.03 2.23
C HIS A 82 0.49 1.47 1.73
N SER A 83 0.33 1.64 0.42
CA SER A 83 -0.04 2.94 -0.14
C SER A 83 -0.91 2.80 -1.37
N PHE A 84 -1.89 3.69 -1.46
CA PHE A 84 -2.47 4.14 -2.71
C PHE A 84 -2.31 5.66 -2.82
N MET A 85 -1.67 6.13 -3.89
CA MET A 85 -1.62 7.57 -4.20
C MET A 85 -2.08 7.81 -5.63
N SER A 86 -2.88 8.86 -5.81
CA SER A 86 -3.29 9.39 -7.11
C SER A 86 -2.98 10.87 -7.09
N ILE A 87 -1.99 11.31 -7.87
CA ILE A 87 -1.50 12.69 -7.84
C ILE A 87 -1.51 13.22 -9.28
N ALA A 88 -2.32 14.24 -9.53
CA ALA A 88 -2.30 14.95 -10.80
C ALA A 88 -1.04 15.80 -10.92
N ASP A 89 -0.56 15.96 -12.15
CA ASP A 89 0.49 16.93 -12.41
C ASP A 89 -0.03 18.36 -12.21
N PRO A 90 0.84 19.36 -11.94
CA PRO A 90 0.45 20.76 -11.78
C PRO A 90 -0.43 21.37 -12.88
N THR A 91 -0.33 20.90 -14.13
CA THR A 91 -1.19 21.35 -15.24
C THR A 91 -2.59 20.71 -15.21
N GLY A 92 -2.71 19.59 -14.50
CA GLY A 92 -3.91 18.76 -14.39
C GLY A 92 -4.23 18.03 -15.70
N LEU A 93 -3.23 17.78 -16.54
CA LEU A 93 -3.38 17.07 -17.81
C LEU A 93 -3.02 15.60 -17.69
N ALA A 94 -2.05 15.27 -16.83
CA ALA A 94 -1.59 13.94 -16.55
C ALA A 94 -1.70 13.62 -15.05
N ARG A 95 -1.46 12.35 -14.72
CA ARG A 95 -1.52 11.85 -13.35
C ARG A 95 -0.56 10.68 -13.18
N SER A 96 -0.01 10.61 -11.98
CA SER A 96 0.73 9.45 -11.49
C SER A 96 -0.13 8.67 -10.50
N LEU A 97 -0.11 7.35 -10.59
CA LEU A 97 -0.72 6.45 -9.62
C LEU A 97 0.36 5.58 -8.99
N LEU A 98 0.33 5.42 -7.66
CA LEU A 98 1.24 4.57 -6.92
C LEU A 98 0.43 3.57 -6.11
N TRP A 99 0.75 2.29 -6.25
CA TRP A 99 0.31 1.23 -5.36
C TRP A 99 1.53 0.59 -4.74
N LEU A 100 1.46 0.34 -3.44
CA LEU A 100 2.53 -0.29 -2.69
C LEU A 100 1.93 -1.25 -1.67
N HIS A 101 2.46 -2.47 -1.66
CA HIS A 101 2.08 -3.50 -0.70
C HIS A 101 3.32 -4.17 -0.14
N MET A 102 3.40 -4.24 1.18
CA MET A 102 4.44 -4.98 1.87
C MET A 102 4.03 -6.44 2.12
N PHE A 103 5.00 -7.33 2.02
CA PHE A 103 4.90 -8.75 2.38
C PHE A 103 6.11 -9.15 3.24
N PHE A 104 5.97 -10.28 3.93
CA PHE A 104 7.12 -10.99 4.48
C PHE A 104 7.40 -12.26 3.67
N ILE A 105 8.67 -12.58 3.53
CA ILE A 105 9.16 -13.90 3.16
C ILE A 105 10.06 -14.45 4.27
N GLU A 106 10.32 -15.75 4.28
CA GLU A 106 11.38 -16.29 5.13
C GLU A 106 12.75 -15.86 4.59
N ASP A 107 13.70 -15.63 5.49
CA ASP A 107 15.07 -15.20 5.13
C ASP A 107 15.75 -16.17 4.15
N ASP A 108 15.60 -17.47 4.38
CA ASP A 108 16.12 -18.55 3.52
C ASP A 108 15.53 -18.54 2.09
N ASP A 109 14.39 -17.86 1.87
CA ASP A 109 13.75 -17.76 0.56
C ASP A 109 14.22 -16.53 -0.24
N LEU A 110 14.88 -15.56 0.39
CA LEU A 110 15.38 -14.36 -0.28
C LEU A 110 16.37 -14.70 -1.42
N PRO A 111 17.35 -15.60 -1.26
CA PRO A 111 18.23 -16.00 -2.36
C PRO A 111 17.47 -16.62 -3.55
N LYS A 112 16.43 -17.40 -3.29
CA LYS A 112 15.61 -18.03 -4.34
C LYS A 112 14.81 -16.99 -5.11
N LEU A 113 14.22 -16.02 -4.40
CA LEU A 113 13.52 -14.90 -5.00
C LEU A 113 14.47 -14.08 -5.88
N LYS A 114 15.67 -13.73 -5.37
CA LYS A 114 16.70 -13.00 -6.13
C LYS A 114 17.11 -13.74 -7.41
N ALA A 115 17.37 -15.04 -7.33
CA ALA A 115 17.72 -15.85 -8.49
C ALA A 115 16.60 -15.84 -9.55
N SER A 116 15.35 -15.96 -9.10
CA SER A 116 14.18 -15.97 -10.00
C SER A 116 13.89 -14.62 -10.65
N LEU A 117 14.18 -13.52 -9.97
CA LEU A 117 14.06 -12.16 -10.52
C LEU A 117 15.04 -11.97 -11.69
N ILE A 118 16.28 -12.44 -11.56
CA ILE A 118 17.32 -12.32 -12.61
C ILE A 118 16.99 -13.17 -13.84
N GLN A 119 16.31 -14.32 -13.66
CA GLN A 119 16.02 -15.26 -14.74
C GLN A 119 14.73 -14.91 -15.54
N ASP A 120 14.13 -13.74 -15.30
CA ASP A 120 12.91 -13.24 -15.95
C ASP A 120 11.76 -14.28 -15.92
N ASN A 121 11.43 -14.74 -14.71
CA ASN A 121 10.44 -15.78 -14.50
C ASN A 121 8.99 -15.24 -14.59
N CYS A 122 8.12 -15.99 -15.27
CA CYS A 122 6.71 -15.64 -15.52
C CYS A 122 5.88 -15.43 -14.25
N PHE A 123 6.19 -16.07 -13.12
CA PHE A 123 5.33 -16.02 -11.93
C PHE A 123 5.35 -14.69 -11.17
N ILE A 124 6.44 -13.93 -11.22
CA ILE A 124 6.47 -12.55 -10.69
C ILE A 124 5.53 -11.66 -11.52
N ARG A 125 5.33 -11.98 -12.81
CA ARG A 125 4.33 -11.33 -13.67
C ARG A 125 2.90 -11.74 -13.28
N ASP A 126 2.68 -12.98 -12.84
CA ASP A 126 1.38 -13.42 -12.32
C ASP A 126 1.02 -12.67 -11.02
N LEU A 127 1.98 -12.48 -10.11
CA LEU A 127 1.78 -11.65 -8.92
C LEU A 127 1.43 -10.19 -9.29
N ILE A 128 2.01 -9.68 -10.39
CA ILE A 128 1.61 -8.37 -10.94
C ILE A 128 0.17 -8.42 -11.47
N ALA A 129 -0.25 -9.45 -12.19
CA ALA A 129 -1.62 -9.56 -12.68
C ALA A 129 -2.64 -9.49 -11.52
N GLU A 130 -2.25 -9.99 -10.34
CA GLU A 130 -3.03 -9.92 -9.10
C GLU A 130 -2.96 -8.56 -8.37
N THR A 131 -2.14 -7.60 -8.80
CA THR A 131 -1.92 -6.32 -8.08
C THR A 131 -3.17 -5.45 -7.87
N HIS A 132 -4.28 -5.77 -8.53
CA HIS A 132 -5.54 -5.05 -8.37
C HIS A 132 -6.48 -5.73 -7.37
N PHE A 133 -6.30 -7.03 -7.10
CA PHE A 133 -7.17 -7.84 -6.26
C PHE A 133 -6.38 -8.95 -5.56
N GLY A 134 -6.41 -8.99 -4.23
CA GLY A 134 -5.88 -10.13 -3.46
C GLY A 134 -4.51 -9.92 -2.82
N LEU A 135 -3.94 -8.72 -2.85
CA LEU A 135 -2.70 -8.40 -2.11
C LEU A 135 -2.91 -8.09 -0.62
N THR A 136 -4.17 -7.95 -0.19
CA THR A 136 -4.58 -7.74 1.20
C THR A 136 -5.21 -9.02 1.76
N ALA A 137 -5.05 -9.24 3.06
CA ALA A 137 -5.78 -10.25 3.80
C ALA A 137 -7.18 -9.73 4.16
N LYS A 138 -8.12 -10.62 4.45
CA LYS A 138 -9.46 -10.24 4.92
C LYS A 138 -9.75 -10.90 6.26
N VAL A 139 -10.48 -10.25 7.15
CA VAL A 139 -10.90 -10.90 8.40
C VAL A 139 -12.02 -11.88 8.12
N GLU A 140 -11.97 -13.07 8.73
CA GLU A 140 -13.05 -14.05 8.66
C GLU A 140 -14.30 -13.52 9.39
N CYS A 141 -15.19 -12.90 8.62
CA CYS A 141 -16.41 -12.28 9.10
C CYS A 141 -17.45 -12.16 7.97
N ASP A 142 -18.67 -12.64 8.23
CA ASP A 142 -19.79 -12.55 7.28
C ASP A 142 -20.58 -11.23 7.40
N CYS A 143 -20.11 -10.29 8.22
CA CYS A 143 -20.76 -9.00 8.48
C CYS A 143 -19.75 -7.86 8.65
N TYR A 144 -20.25 -6.63 8.75
CA TYR A 144 -19.42 -5.46 9.02
C TYR A 144 -18.66 -5.60 10.34
N ILE A 145 -17.36 -5.31 10.30
CA ILE A 145 -16.46 -5.37 11.45
C ILE A 145 -15.54 -4.15 11.44
N SER A 146 -15.44 -3.47 12.59
CA SER A 146 -14.56 -2.30 12.71
C SER A 146 -13.11 -2.72 13.02
N PRO A 147 -12.10 -1.89 12.70
CA PRO A 147 -10.71 -2.15 13.10
C PRO A 147 -10.56 -2.41 14.61
N ARG A 148 -11.35 -1.70 15.44
CA ARG A 148 -11.37 -1.91 16.90
C ARG A 148 -11.84 -3.33 17.25
N ASP A 149 -12.92 -3.78 16.63
CA ASP A 149 -13.46 -5.14 16.86
C ASP A 149 -12.46 -6.20 16.42
N VAL A 150 -11.76 -6.00 15.30
CA VAL A 150 -10.73 -6.93 14.79
C VAL A 150 -9.58 -7.08 15.79
N ILE A 151 -9.10 -5.97 16.35
CA ILE A 151 -8.02 -5.97 17.32
C ILE A 151 -8.48 -6.61 18.63
N PHE A 152 -9.69 -6.30 19.09
CA PHE A 152 -10.27 -6.90 20.28
C PHE A 152 -10.50 -8.42 20.10
N GLN A 153 -10.99 -8.82 18.93
CA GLN A 153 -11.26 -10.20 18.55
C GLN A 153 -10.04 -10.86 17.89
N ASN A 154 -8.85 -10.69 18.47
CA ASN A 154 -7.59 -11.20 17.89
C ASN A 154 -7.56 -12.74 17.74
N TRP A 155 -8.51 -13.48 18.32
CA TRP A 155 -8.67 -14.91 18.06
C TRP A 155 -9.22 -15.22 16.66
N LYS A 156 -9.91 -14.28 15.98
CA LYS A 156 -10.41 -14.47 14.61
C LYS A 156 -9.26 -14.68 13.62
N SER A 157 -9.48 -15.55 12.64
CA SER A 157 -8.53 -15.80 11.56
C SER A 157 -8.64 -14.75 10.46
N GLU A 158 -7.58 -14.66 9.66
CA GLU A 158 -7.62 -13.92 8.40
C GLU A 158 -7.70 -14.92 7.24
N ILE A 159 -8.53 -14.60 6.25
CA ILE A 159 -8.72 -15.31 5.00
C ILE A 159 -7.58 -14.88 4.05
N GLU A 160 -7.00 -15.88 3.39
CA GLU A 160 -5.88 -15.71 2.44
C GLU A 160 -4.75 -14.82 3.00
N PRO A 161 -4.19 -15.14 4.19
CA PRO A 161 -3.16 -14.31 4.81
C PRO A 161 -1.81 -14.40 4.08
N GLN A 162 -1.71 -15.28 3.08
CA GLN A 162 -0.48 -15.57 2.36
C GLN A 162 -0.76 -15.92 0.90
N ILE A 163 0.24 -15.71 0.04
CA ILE A 163 0.25 -16.08 -1.38
C ILE A 163 1.43 -17.03 -1.59
N ALA A 164 1.20 -18.15 -2.28
CA ALA A 164 2.29 -19.02 -2.71
C ALA A 164 2.80 -18.54 -4.07
N LEU A 165 4.10 -18.26 -4.16
CA LEU A 165 4.75 -17.82 -5.39
C LEU A 165 5.70 -18.91 -5.87
N ASN A 166 5.56 -19.33 -7.11
CA ASN A 166 6.53 -20.23 -7.73
C ASN A 166 7.75 -19.42 -8.20
N VAL A 167 8.96 -19.89 -7.88
CA VAL A 167 10.23 -19.25 -8.23
C VAL A 167 11.14 -20.26 -8.90
N VAL A 168 12.03 -19.79 -9.77
CA VAL A 168 13.03 -20.65 -10.42
C VAL A 168 14.40 -20.24 -9.90
N SER A 169 15.09 -21.19 -9.26
CA SER A 169 16.43 -21.01 -8.72
C SER A 169 17.31 -22.14 -9.22
N GLY A 170 18.43 -21.81 -9.87
CA GLY A 170 19.33 -22.81 -10.45
C GLY A 170 18.67 -23.76 -11.47
N GLY A 171 17.60 -23.31 -12.15
CA GLY A 171 16.83 -24.14 -13.10
C GLY A 171 15.83 -25.10 -12.46
N ILE A 172 15.62 -25.03 -11.13
CA ILE A 172 14.65 -25.82 -10.39
C ILE A 172 13.46 -24.93 -10.04
N LEU A 173 12.24 -25.44 -10.25
CA LEU A 173 11.02 -24.81 -9.80
C LEU A 173 10.80 -25.07 -8.31
N GLU A 174 10.77 -24.01 -7.53
CA GLU A 174 10.51 -24.00 -6.09
C GLU A 174 9.28 -23.14 -5.80
N SER A 175 8.75 -23.21 -4.57
CA SER A 175 7.65 -22.37 -4.10
C SER A 175 8.06 -21.64 -2.83
N ILE A 176 7.84 -20.32 -2.80
CA ILE A 176 8.05 -19.46 -1.63
C ILE A 176 6.71 -18.89 -1.17
N CYS A 177 6.62 -18.48 0.09
CA CYS A 177 5.40 -17.94 0.67
C CYS A 177 5.52 -16.45 0.95
N LEU A 178 4.61 -15.64 0.40
CA LEU A 178 4.47 -14.23 0.70
C LEU A 178 3.38 -14.03 1.76
N CYS A 179 3.76 -13.71 3.00
CA CYS A 179 2.79 -13.36 4.04
C CYS A 179 2.34 -11.91 3.88
N LYS A 180 1.03 -11.68 3.76
CA LYS A 180 0.46 -10.34 3.59
C LYS A 180 0.59 -9.53 4.88
N CYS A 181 1.08 -8.29 4.77
CA CYS A 181 1.25 -7.39 5.92
C CYS A 181 0.03 -6.51 6.19
N VAL A 182 -0.97 -6.55 5.32
CA VAL A 182 -2.11 -5.64 5.32
C VAL A 182 -3.39 -6.44 5.32
N CYS A 183 -4.38 -5.97 6.08
CA CYS A 183 -5.72 -6.51 6.10
C CYS A 183 -6.73 -5.40 5.80
N GLU A 184 -7.82 -5.76 5.13
CA GLU A 184 -8.94 -4.87 4.85
C GLU A 184 -10.20 -5.33 5.58
N VAL A 185 -10.95 -4.36 6.11
CA VAL A 185 -12.27 -4.59 6.70
C VAL A 185 -13.25 -3.53 6.28
N THR A 186 -14.53 -3.88 6.29
CA THR A 186 -15.61 -2.93 6.04
C THR A 186 -16.44 -2.78 7.30
N ALA A 187 -16.61 -1.55 7.76
CA ALA A 187 -17.48 -1.23 8.89
C ALA A 187 -18.62 -0.34 8.43
N ARG A 188 -19.76 -0.42 9.13
CA ARG A 188 -20.86 0.52 8.94
C ARG A 188 -20.69 1.70 9.89
N SER A 189 -20.57 2.89 9.32
CA SER A 189 -20.63 4.18 9.99
C SER A 189 -22.04 4.75 9.84
N THR A 190 -22.58 5.29 10.93
CA THR A 190 -23.88 6.00 10.94
C THR A 190 -23.85 7.27 10.10
N GLU A 191 -22.72 7.99 10.09
CA GLU A 191 -22.53 9.24 9.34
C GLU A 191 -22.20 9.03 7.86
N HIS A 192 -21.54 7.91 7.53
CA HIS A 192 -20.93 7.72 6.21
C HIS A 192 -21.36 6.45 5.47
N GLY A 193 -22.29 5.67 6.03
CA GLY A 193 -22.72 4.40 5.45
C GLY A 193 -21.62 3.34 5.57
N GLU A 194 -21.19 2.74 4.48
CA GLU A 194 -20.08 1.78 4.48
C GLU A 194 -18.73 2.49 4.42
N ARG A 195 -17.79 2.07 5.27
CA ARG A 195 -16.41 2.55 5.24
C ARG A 195 -15.47 1.35 5.20
N HIS A 196 -14.57 1.37 4.21
CA HIS A 196 -13.46 0.44 4.11
C HIS A 196 -12.28 0.98 4.92
N PHE A 197 -11.56 0.08 5.60
CA PHE A 197 -10.39 0.39 6.39
C PHE A 197 -9.26 -0.55 6.02
N THR A 198 -8.08 0.03 5.85
CA THR A 198 -6.82 -0.67 5.70
C THR A 198 -6.09 -0.64 7.03
N LEU A 199 -5.72 -1.82 7.55
CA LEU A 199 -5.06 -2.00 8.84
C LEU A 199 -3.90 -3.01 8.75
N PRO A 200 -2.96 -3.02 9.71
CA PRO A 200 -1.92 -4.05 9.73
C PRO A 200 -2.56 -5.43 9.84
N SER A 201 -2.04 -6.43 9.12
CA SER A 201 -2.53 -7.82 9.19
C SER A 201 -2.24 -8.46 10.55
N LYS A 202 -2.81 -9.62 10.83
CA LYS A 202 -2.70 -10.30 12.13
C LYS A 202 -1.24 -10.59 12.50
N ILE A 203 -0.43 -10.99 11.53
CA ILE A 203 1.01 -11.22 11.75
C ILE A 203 1.71 -9.93 12.21
N LEU A 204 1.41 -8.77 11.60
CA LEU A 204 1.97 -7.50 12.01
C LEU A 204 1.38 -6.98 13.32
N ARG A 205 0.07 -7.11 13.55
CA ARG A 205 -0.56 -6.69 14.82
C ARG A 205 0.09 -7.43 16.00
N ASN A 206 0.27 -8.74 15.85
CA ASN A 206 0.94 -9.55 16.86
C ASN A 206 2.43 -9.22 16.98
N GLY A 207 3.11 -9.03 15.84
CA GLY A 207 4.55 -8.74 15.80
C GLY A 207 4.92 -7.39 16.42
N LEU A 208 4.12 -6.35 16.16
CA LEU A 208 4.35 -4.99 16.64
C LEU A 208 3.72 -4.72 18.02
N GLY A 209 2.98 -5.69 18.59
CA GLY A 209 2.33 -5.56 19.88
C GLY A 209 1.12 -4.62 19.87
N ILE A 210 0.37 -4.56 18.76
CA ILE A 210 -0.84 -3.75 18.63
C ILE A 210 -1.96 -4.36 19.48
N VAL A 211 -2.46 -3.61 20.46
CA VAL A 211 -3.54 -4.06 21.37
C VAL A 211 -4.79 -3.19 21.29
N SER A 212 -4.71 -2.01 20.68
CA SER A 212 -5.88 -1.16 20.43
C SER A 212 -5.72 -0.35 19.14
N GLY A 213 -6.84 0.16 18.61
CA GLY A 213 -6.84 1.01 17.44
C GLY A 213 -8.25 1.34 16.96
N ASP A 214 -8.36 2.35 16.10
CA ASP A 214 -9.64 2.91 15.64
C ASP A 214 -9.78 2.97 14.11
N GLY A 215 -8.80 2.43 13.38
CA GLY A 215 -8.73 2.52 11.91
C GLY A 215 -7.91 3.70 11.39
N THR A 216 -7.54 4.64 12.26
CA THR A 216 -6.63 5.74 11.95
C THR A 216 -5.33 5.59 12.71
N GLN A 217 -5.39 5.27 14.00
CA GLN A 217 -4.23 5.05 14.86
C GLN A 217 -4.31 3.69 15.53
N TYR A 218 -3.14 3.11 15.78
CA TYR A 218 -2.99 1.81 16.42
C TYR A 218 -1.95 1.92 17.53
N PHE A 219 -2.23 1.33 18.68
CA PHE A 219 -1.46 1.53 19.90
C PHE A 219 -0.97 0.21 20.49
N ASP A 220 0.20 0.28 21.14
CA ASP A 220 0.69 -0.80 22.00
C ASP A 220 0.10 -0.73 23.42
N SER A 221 0.49 -1.66 24.29
CA SER A 221 0.02 -1.75 25.68
C SER A 221 0.44 -0.58 26.57
N GLN A 222 1.31 0.30 26.08
CA GLN A 222 1.81 1.48 26.76
C GLN A 222 1.22 2.75 26.15
N ASP A 223 0.15 2.62 25.35
CA ASP A 223 -0.53 3.70 24.62
C ASP A 223 0.39 4.46 23.63
N ASN A 224 1.49 3.85 23.18
CA ASN A 224 2.29 4.43 22.11
C ASN A 224 1.69 4.11 20.76
N ILE A 225 1.64 5.10 19.85
CA ILE A 225 1.27 4.86 18.45
C ILE A 225 2.33 3.98 17.80
N VAL A 226 1.92 2.85 17.22
CA VAL A 226 2.80 1.87 16.55
C VAL A 226 2.47 1.70 15.07
N ALA A 227 1.27 2.10 14.66
CA ALA A 227 0.90 2.24 13.26
C ALA A 227 -0.10 3.40 13.09
N ILE A 228 -0.12 3.99 11.91
CA ILE A 228 -1.00 5.11 11.58
C ILE A 228 -1.44 5.03 10.11
N ASN A 229 -2.73 5.16 9.89
CA ASN A 229 -3.30 5.38 8.57
C ASN A 229 -3.45 6.90 8.32
N ALA A 230 -2.79 7.39 7.27
CA ALA A 230 -2.76 8.78 6.84
C ALA A 230 -3.46 8.94 5.49
N GLU A 231 -4.75 9.24 5.54
CA GLU A 231 -5.58 9.58 4.38
C GLU A 231 -5.53 11.10 4.06
N ALA A 232 -5.33 11.47 2.79
CA ALA A 232 -5.42 12.84 2.31
C ALA A 232 -6.17 12.93 0.97
N GLY A 233 -6.81 14.07 0.71
CA GLY A 233 -7.49 14.33 -0.56
C GLY A 233 -8.87 13.67 -0.72
N SER A 234 -9.28 13.38 -1.95
CA SER A 234 -10.60 12.83 -2.28
C SER A 234 -10.55 11.99 -3.57
N GLY A 235 -11.31 10.89 -3.65
CA GLY A 235 -11.20 9.89 -4.73
C GLY A 235 -11.42 10.35 -6.19
N PHE A 236 -11.96 11.55 -6.42
CA PHE A 236 -12.10 12.13 -7.77
C PHE A 236 -11.03 13.17 -8.12
N LYS A 237 -10.12 13.47 -7.19
CA LYS A 237 -9.00 14.42 -7.33
C LYS A 237 -7.72 13.72 -6.90
N ASP A 238 -6.78 14.48 -6.37
CA ASP A 238 -5.63 13.90 -5.69
C ASP A 238 -6.10 13.20 -4.43
N SER A 239 -5.55 12.01 -4.20
CA SER A 239 -5.88 11.17 -3.05
C SER A 239 -4.67 10.39 -2.59
N GLN A 240 -4.62 10.11 -1.30
CA GLN A 240 -3.58 9.34 -0.65
C GLN A 240 -4.24 8.51 0.46
N ASP A 241 -3.92 7.22 0.53
CA ASP A 241 -4.18 6.32 1.66
C ASP A 241 -2.87 5.60 1.97
N ASN A 242 -2.26 5.94 3.10
CA ASN A 242 -0.96 5.44 3.49
C ASN A 242 -1.03 4.80 4.87
N LEU A 243 -0.66 3.53 4.98
CA LEU A 243 -0.52 2.84 6.26
C LEU A 243 0.96 2.73 6.61
N TYR A 244 1.34 3.42 7.68
CA TYR A 244 2.69 3.40 8.23
C TYR A 244 2.75 2.55 9.50
N VAL A 245 3.90 1.95 9.76
CA VAL A 245 4.26 1.32 11.04
C VAL A 245 5.54 1.93 11.60
N ASP A 246 5.75 1.78 12.90
CA ASP A 246 7.03 2.08 13.53
C ASP A 246 8.15 1.22 12.90
N HIS A 247 9.12 1.89 12.28
CA HIS A 247 10.17 1.21 11.53
C HIS A 247 11.09 0.40 12.44
N GLN A 248 11.43 0.91 13.63
CA GLN A 248 12.31 0.20 14.53
C GLN A 248 11.65 -1.08 15.04
N LYS A 249 10.36 -1.01 15.43
CA LYS A 249 9.61 -2.21 15.83
C LYS A 249 9.47 -3.22 14.69
N LEU A 250 9.34 -2.74 13.44
CA LEU A 250 9.31 -3.61 12.28
C LEU A 250 10.63 -4.39 12.15
N LEU A 251 11.77 -3.73 12.23
CA LEU A 251 13.10 -4.36 12.16
C LEU A 251 13.34 -5.36 13.30
N GLU A 252 12.96 -4.98 14.53
CA GLU A 252 13.06 -5.86 15.69
C GLU A 252 12.23 -7.14 15.49
N PHE A 253 11.01 -7.01 14.96
CA PHE A 253 10.15 -8.14 14.65
C PHE A 253 10.71 -9.03 13.54
N THR A 254 11.16 -8.44 12.42
CA THR A 254 11.69 -9.19 11.27
C THR A 254 12.94 -9.98 11.65
N ASN A 255 13.85 -9.34 12.38
CA ASN A 255 15.09 -9.98 12.86
C ASN A 255 14.79 -11.11 13.86
N ALA A 256 13.83 -10.89 14.78
CA ALA A 256 13.46 -11.92 15.75
C ALA A 256 12.71 -13.12 15.13
N LYS A 257 12.17 -12.97 13.92
CA LYS A 257 11.39 -14.01 13.23
C LYS A 257 12.06 -14.58 11.98
N ASN A 258 13.29 -14.17 11.66
CA ASN A 258 13.99 -14.53 10.43
C ASN A 258 13.12 -14.26 9.18
N LYS A 259 12.48 -13.09 9.16
CA LYS A 259 11.62 -12.65 8.06
C LYS A 259 12.24 -11.50 7.33
N VAL A 260 12.12 -11.50 6.02
CA VAL A 260 12.57 -10.40 5.17
C VAL A 260 11.35 -9.60 4.70
N PRO A 261 11.28 -8.29 4.98
CA PRO A 261 10.24 -7.45 4.42
C PRO A 261 10.54 -7.17 2.94
N ILE A 262 9.52 -7.34 2.11
CA ILE A 262 9.57 -7.00 0.68
C ILE A 262 8.41 -6.08 0.34
N TRP A 263 8.60 -5.19 -0.62
CA TRP A 263 7.56 -4.28 -1.12
C TRP A 263 7.38 -4.49 -2.62
N LEU A 264 6.15 -4.81 -3.01
CA LEU A 264 5.72 -4.76 -4.39
C LEU A 264 5.15 -3.37 -4.67
N VAL A 265 5.72 -2.69 -5.66
CA VAL A 265 5.36 -1.34 -6.02
C VAL A 265 4.98 -1.28 -7.49
N ARG A 266 3.79 -0.77 -7.77
CA ARG A 266 3.33 -0.40 -9.12
C ARG A 266 3.26 1.12 -9.19
N PHE A 267 3.88 1.68 -10.22
CA PHE A 267 3.88 3.11 -10.48
C PHE A 267 3.45 3.38 -11.92
N ASP A 268 2.24 3.94 -12.05
CA ASP A 268 1.66 4.23 -13.34
C ASP A 268 1.72 5.71 -13.68
N ARG A 269 1.77 5.96 -14.98
CA ARG A 269 1.49 7.26 -15.57
C ARG A 269 0.42 7.14 -16.61
N GLN A 270 -0.52 8.07 -16.53
CA GLN A 270 -1.64 8.12 -17.44
C GLN A 270 -2.13 9.55 -17.66
N GLN A 271 -2.94 9.70 -18.70
CA GLN A 271 -3.76 10.88 -18.91
C GLN A 271 -4.72 11.07 -17.72
N SER A 272 -4.90 12.31 -17.29
CA SER A 272 -5.92 12.64 -16.27
C SER A 272 -7.34 12.55 -16.84
N THR A 273 -8.33 12.34 -15.97
CA THR A 273 -9.76 12.38 -16.34
C THR A 273 -10.16 13.74 -16.94
N LYS A 274 -9.54 14.83 -16.48
CA LYS A 274 -9.77 16.19 -17.01
C LYS A 274 -9.30 16.30 -18.45
N ALA A 275 -8.08 15.87 -18.75
CA ALA A 275 -7.57 15.86 -20.12
C ALA A 275 -8.38 14.92 -21.02
N PHE A 276 -8.75 13.73 -20.52
CA PHE A 276 -9.60 12.79 -21.26
C PHE A 276 -10.91 13.45 -21.72
N SER A 277 -11.57 14.19 -20.82
CA SER A 277 -12.81 14.90 -21.16
C SER A 277 -12.64 16.03 -22.18
N THR A 278 -11.43 16.56 -22.35
CA THR A 278 -11.16 17.73 -23.21
C THR A 278 -10.66 17.32 -24.59
N ILE A 279 -9.74 16.36 -24.67
CA ILE A 279 -9.04 16.00 -25.91
C ILE A 279 -9.20 14.52 -26.30
N GLY A 280 -10.03 13.76 -25.60
CA GLY A 280 -10.21 12.34 -25.82
C GLY A 280 -9.04 11.50 -25.31
N ARG A 281 -9.10 10.19 -25.59
CA ARG A 281 -8.13 9.20 -25.10
C ARG A 281 -6.76 9.38 -25.76
N VAL A 282 -5.73 9.47 -24.92
CA VAL A 282 -4.33 9.37 -25.33
C VAL A 282 -3.80 8.01 -24.89
N ASN A 283 -3.36 7.17 -25.83
CA ASN A 283 -2.62 5.95 -25.53
C ASN A 283 -1.14 6.26 -25.75
N PRO A 284 -0.27 6.12 -24.73
CA PRO A 284 -0.29 5.01 -23.77
C PRO A 284 -0.50 5.40 -22.30
N GLU A 285 -0.96 4.44 -21.51
CA GLU A 285 -0.69 4.33 -20.07
C GLU A 285 0.58 3.49 -19.91
N ILE A 286 1.45 3.84 -18.97
CA ILE A 286 2.66 3.06 -18.66
C ILE A 286 2.62 2.68 -17.20
N SER A 287 2.85 1.39 -16.95
CA SER A 287 2.98 0.82 -15.62
C SER A 287 4.40 0.33 -15.40
N ASN A 288 5.05 0.86 -14.36
CA ASN A 288 6.38 0.42 -13.94
C ASN A 288 6.26 -0.38 -12.66
N TYR A 289 7.04 -1.46 -12.55
CA TYR A 289 6.96 -2.37 -11.42
C TYR A 289 8.32 -2.52 -10.76
N TYR A 290 8.30 -2.47 -9.42
CA TYR A 290 9.47 -2.56 -8.60
C TYR A 290 9.23 -3.51 -7.44
N LEU A 291 10.27 -4.25 -7.10
CA LEU A 291 10.34 -5.04 -5.89
C LEU A 291 11.47 -4.46 -5.05
N PHE A 292 11.13 -3.95 -3.88
CA PHE A 292 12.11 -3.56 -2.87
C PHE A 292 12.21 -4.66 -1.82
N TYR A 293 13.38 -4.85 -1.26
CA TYR A 293 13.60 -5.78 -0.15
C TYR A 293 14.69 -5.25 0.77
N LEU A 294 14.56 -5.54 2.06
CA LEU A 294 15.57 -5.19 3.04
C LEU A 294 16.57 -6.35 3.20
N ASP A 295 17.84 -6.09 2.97
CA ASP A 295 18.94 -7.05 3.08
C ASP A 295 20.02 -6.41 3.96
N ASP A 296 20.24 -6.94 5.17
CA ASP A 296 21.15 -6.35 6.17
C ASP A 296 20.98 -4.82 6.34
N ASP A 297 19.75 -4.38 6.67
CA ASP A 297 19.34 -2.97 6.80
C ASP A 297 19.48 -2.11 5.54
N THR A 298 19.88 -2.70 4.41
CA THR A 298 20.02 -2.00 3.14
C THR A 298 18.79 -2.26 2.26
N LEU A 299 18.08 -1.21 1.89
CA LEU A 299 16.97 -1.32 0.95
C LEU A 299 17.50 -1.48 -0.48
N SER A 300 17.33 -2.66 -1.03
CA SER A 300 17.67 -2.98 -2.41
C SER A 300 16.44 -2.89 -3.31
N LYS A 301 16.66 -2.59 -4.59
CA LYS A 301 15.60 -2.42 -5.61
C LYS A 301 15.85 -3.36 -6.79
N PHE A 302 14.79 -4.02 -7.25
CA PHE A 302 14.72 -4.71 -8.53
C PHE A 302 13.59 -4.10 -9.37
N SER A 303 13.86 -3.76 -10.62
CA SER A 303 12.86 -3.27 -11.58
C SER A 303 12.61 -4.33 -12.63
N PHE A 304 11.36 -4.46 -13.06
CA PHE A 304 10.97 -5.44 -14.06
C PHE A 304 9.83 -4.90 -14.93
N ASP A 305 9.82 -5.33 -16.18
CA ASP A 305 8.80 -4.98 -17.16
C ASP A 305 7.84 -6.17 -17.30
N PRO A 306 6.58 -6.04 -16.90
CA PRO A 306 5.60 -7.04 -17.28
C PRO A 306 5.23 -6.75 -18.72
N GLU A 307 5.93 -7.38 -19.67
CA GLU A 307 5.42 -7.46 -21.04
C GLU A 307 4.06 -8.18 -21.02
N PHE A 308 2.96 -7.47 -20.75
CA PHE A 308 1.61 -7.83 -21.11
C PHE A 308 1.37 -7.27 -22.51
N ARG A 309 1.92 -7.95 -23.52
CA ARG A 309 1.44 -7.78 -24.89
C ARG A 309 0.10 -8.50 -24.98
N TRP A 310 -0.99 -7.75 -24.75
CA TRP A 310 -2.34 -8.17 -25.12
C TRP A 310 -2.44 -8.30 -26.64
#